data_AF-A0A0X8VAT7-F1
#
_entry.id   AF-A0A0X8VAT7-F1
#
_cell.length_a   1.000
_cell.length_b   1.000
_cell.length_c   1.000
_cell.angle_alpha   90.00
_cell.angle_beta   90.00
_cell.angle_gamma   90.00
#
_symmetry.space_group_name_H-M   'P 1'
#
loop_
_entity.id
_entity.type
_entity.pdbx_description
1 polymer ?
#
loop_
_entity_poly.entity_id
_entity_poly.type
_entity_poly.pdbx_seq_one_letter_code
_entity_poly.pdbx_strand_id
1 'polypeptide(L)' 'MIHEKFTVTGLNEMVYHLREYKDKTDWRIDFYNIYGALLLTFDSDEETLDRLRDENDAYQMVTEWMDVALMMGKEY' A
#
# COMPACT_ATOMS: atom_id res chain seq x y z
N MET A 1 -14.24 9.17 5.85
CA MET A 1 -13.23 8.14 5.62
C MET A 1 -13.57 7.35 4.37
N ILE A 2 -12.75 7.49 3.31
CA ILE A 2 -12.81 6.60 2.15
C ILE A 2 -12.14 5.28 2.54
N HIS A 3 -12.76 4.14 2.24
CA HIS A 3 -12.15 2.82 2.48
C HIS A 3 -12.32 1.95 1.24
N GLU A 4 -11.20 1.69 0.57
CA GLU A 4 -11.16 0.88 -0.65
C GLU A 4 -10.43 -0.43 -0.43
N LYS A 5 -10.73 -1.40 -1.30
CA LYS A 5 -10.10 -2.72 -1.31
C LYS A 5 -9.71 -3.08 -2.73
N PHE A 6 -8.44 -3.43 -2.93
CA PHE A 6 -7.92 -3.83 -4.22
C PHE A 6 -7.33 -5.23 -4.17
N THR A 7 -7.68 -6.07 -5.13
CA THR A 7 -6.95 -7.30 -5.42
C THR A 7 -5.89 -6.99 -6.46
N VAL A 8 -4.62 -7.24 -6.12
CA VAL A 8 -3.47 -6.88 -6.95
C VAL A 8 -2.60 -8.09 -7.25
N THR A 9 -1.87 -8.00 -8.35
CA THR A 9 -0.93 -9.02 -8.83
C THR A 9 0.54 -8.63 -8.59
N GLY A 10 0.81 -7.36 -8.23
CA GLY A 10 2.17 -6.90 -7.96
C GLY A 10 2.24 -5.48 -7.37
N LEU A 11 3.47 -5.06 -7.04
CA LEU A 11 3.74 -3.80 -6.35
C LEU A 11 3.40 -2.56 -7.19
N ASN A 12 3.61 -2.61 -8.50
CA ASN A 12 3.26 -1.51 -9.41
C ASN A 12 1.78 -1.12 -9.35
N GLU A 13 0.89 -2.11 -9.22
CA GLU A 13 -0.55 -1.86 -9.09
C GLU A 13 -0.89 -1.21 -7.74
N MET A 14 -0.20 -1.60 -6.67
CA MET A 14 -0.36 -0.95 -5.36
C MET A 14 0.04 0.53 -5.44
N VAL A 15 1.20 0.83 -6.01
CA VAL A 15 1.69 2.21 -6.18
C VAL A 15 0.73 3.03 -7.05
N TYR A 16 0.24 2.46 -8.14
CA TYR A 16 -0.76 3.10 -9.00
C TYR A 16 -1.99 3.51 -8.20
N HIS A 17 -2.60 2.57 -7.47
CA HIS A 17 -3.79 2.86 -6.66
C HIS A 17 -3.51 3.87 -5.55
N LEU A 18 -2.40 3.75 -4.82
CA LEU A 18 -2.06 4.70 -3.75
C LEU A 18 -1.88 6.14 -4.28
N ARG A 19 -1.25 6.31 -5.45
CA ARG A 19 -1.01 7.64 -6.04
C ARG A 19 -2.28 8.36 -6.46
N GLU A 20 -3.38 7.65 -6.73
CA GLU A 20 -4.72 8.27 -6.94
C GLU A 20 -5.29 8.93 -5.67
N TYR A 21 -4.64 8.73 -4.51
CA TYR A 21 -5.04 9.24 -3.20
C TYR A 21 -4.03 10.21 -2.58
N LYS A 22 -2.94 10.55 -3.27
CA LYS A 22 -1.88 11.44 -2.75
C LYS A 22 -2.37 12.84 -2.33
N ASP A 23 -3.42 13.35 -2.97
CA ASP A 23 -4.00 14.68 -2.69
C ASP A 23 -5.29 14.59 -1.85
N LYS A 24 -5.62 13.39 -1.36
CA LYS A 24 -6.81 13.12 -0.55
C LYS A 24 -6.41 12.89 0.90
N THR A 25 -7.31 13.25 1.81
CA THR A 25 -7.16 12.98 3.25
C THR A 25 -8.31 12.08 3.73
N ASP A 26 -8.14 11.48 4.90
CA ASP A 26 -9.13 10.60 5.53
C ASP A 26 -9.49 9.40 4.64
N TRP A 27 -8.48 8.61 4.26
CA TRP A 27 -8.65 7.38 3.49
C TRP A 27 -7.85 6.21 4.07
N ARG A 28 -8.31 4.99 3.76
CA ARG A 28 -7.65 3.72 4.03
C ARG A 28 -7.78 2.81 2.80
N ILE A 29 -6.72 2.12 2.43
CA ILE A 29 -6.70 1.16 1.33
C ILE A 29 -6.14 -0.16 1.82
N ASP A 30 -6.91 -1.23 1.62
CA ASP A 30 -6.47 -2.59 1.90
C ASP A 30 -6.14 -3.31 0.58
N PHE A 31 -4.91 -3.84 0.46
CA PHE A 31 -4.46 -4.60 -0.69
C PHE A 31 -4.48 -6.10 -0.40
N TYR A 32 -5.04 -6.87 -1.32
CA TYR A 32 -5.16 -8.33 -1.22
C TYR A 32 -4.45 -9.00 -2.41
N ASN A 33 -3.95 -10.21 -2.21
CA ASN A 33 -3.51 -11.04 -3.33
C ASN A 33 -4.72 -11.70 -4.03
N ILE A 34 -4.45 -12.38 -5.15
CA ILE A 34 -5.47 -13.11 -5.94
C ILE A 34 -6.20 -14.23 -5.17
N TYR A 35 -5.68 -14.65 -4.02
CA TYR A 35 -6.28 -15.66 -3.15
C TYR A 35 -7.12 -15.04 -2.02
N GLY A 36 -7.26 -13.71 -2.00
CA GLY A 36 -8.02 -12.99 -0.96
C GLY A 36 -7.27 -12.83 0.36
N ALA A 37 -5.96 -13.12 0.41
CA ALA A 37 -5.15 -12.85 1.60
C ALA A 37 -4.72 -11.38 1.61
N LEU A 38 -4.88 -10.72 2.76
CA LEU A 38 -4.44 -9.34 2.97
C LEU A 38 -2.91 -9.28 2.88
N LEU A 39 -2.42 -8.37 2.04
CA LEU A 39 -1.00 -8.11 1.84
C LEU A 39 -0.55 -6.93 2.69
N LEU A 40 -1.16 -5.76 2.48
CA LEU A 40 -0.81 -4.50 3.14
C LEU A 40 -2.06 -3.64 3.31
N THR A 41 -2.04 -2.82 4.35
CA THR A 41 -3.00 -1.71 4.54
C THR A 41 -2.19 -0.41 4.60
N PHE A 42 -2.65 0.60 3.88
CA PHE A 42 -2.15 1.97 4.00
C PHE A 42 -3.30 2.90 4.39
N ASP A 43 -3.00 3.98 5.08
CA ASP A 43 -3.94 5.07 5.34
C ASP A 43 -3.30 6.43 5.04
N SER A 44 -4.10 7.49 5.17
CA SER A 44 -3.68 8.85 4.85
C SER A 44 -2.84 9.51 5.96
N ASP A 45 -1.98 8.76 6.63
CA ASP A 45 -1.03 9.32 7.60
C ASP A 45 -0.01 10.26 6.93
N GLU A 46 0.66 11.08 7.73
CA GLU A 46 1.59 12.11 7.24
C GLU A 46 2.77 11.52 6.46
N GLU A 47 3.34 10.40 6.90
CA GLU A 47 4.47 9.73 6.25
C GLU A 47 4.03 9.14 4.91
N THR A 48 2.92 8.40 4.90
CA THR A 48 2.36 7.82 3.69
C THR A 48 2.06 8.90 2.65
N LEU A 49 1.40 9.99 3.04
CA LEU A 49 1.08 11.08 2.11
C LEU A 49 2.32 11.80 1.58
N ASP A 50 3.36 11.99 2.40
CA ASP A 50 4.59 12.62 1.94
C ASP A 50 5.33 11.75 0.91
N ARG A 51 5.44 10.44 1.18
CA ARG A 51 6.08 9.49 0.25
C ARG A 51 5.32 9.29 -1.05
N LEU A 52 3.99 9.52 -1.06
CA LEU A 52 3.19 9.46 -2.30
C LEU A 52 3.41 10.64 -3.25
N ARG A 53 4.12 11.70 -2.82
CA ARG A 53 4.41 12.87 -3.66
C ARG A 53 5.42 12.56 -4.77
N ASP A 54 6.40 11.70 -4.49
CA ASP A 54 7.36 11.19 -5.45
C ASP A 54 7.05 9.74 -5.85
N GLU A 55 7.32 9.37 -7.10
CA GLU A 55 7.01 8.01 -7.57
C GLU A 55 8.00 6.97 -7.07
N ASN A 56 9.28 7.33 -6.99
CA ASN A 56 10.31 6.43 -6.50
C ASN A 56 10.12 6.21 -5.00
N ASP A 57 9.81 7.26 -4.24
CA ASP A 57 9.57 7.13 -2.80
C ASP A 57 8.33 6.27 -2.50
N ALA A 58 7.26 6.42 -3.29
CA ALA A 58 6.07 5.58 -3.20
C ALA A 58 6.38 4.11 -3.51
N TYR A 59 7.16 3.85 -4.56
CA TYR A 59 7.57 2.50 -4.92
C TYR A 59 8.48 1.87 -3.85
N GLN A 60 9.43 2.66 -3.34
CA GLN A 60 10.31 2.24 -2.25
C GLN A 60 9.51 1.90 -0.99
N MET A 61 8.53 2.73 -0.62
CA MET A 61 7.64 2.50 0.51
C MET A 61 6.91 1.16 0.36
N VAL A 62 6.19 0.97 -0.74
CA VAL A 62 5.44 -0.27 -0.98
C VAL A 62 6.36 -1.51 -0.91
N THR A 63 7.58 -1.40 -1.43
CA THR A 63 8.59 -2.48 -1.37
C THR A 63 9.03 -2.77 0.06
N GLU A 64 9.42 -1.75 0.83
CA GLU A 64 9.86 -1.89 2.22
C GLU A 64 8.79 -2.53 3.10
N TRP A 65 7.55 -2.06 2.99
CA TRP A 65 6.43 -2.58 3.76
C TRP A 65 6.06 -4.01 3.36
N MET A 66 6.13 -4.34 2.07
CA MET A 66 5.94 -5.72 1.60
C MET A 66 7.02 -6.65 2.16
N ASP A 67 8.28 -6.24 2.15
CA ASP A 67 9.38 -7.02 2.71
C ASP A 67 9.16 -7.29 4.21
N VAL A 68 8.70 -6.28 4.96
CA VAL A 68 8.33 -6.44 6.38
C VAL A 68 7.17 -7.42 6.54
N ALA A 69 6.10 -7.30 5.75
CA ALA A 69 4.96 -8.20 5.81
C ALA A 69 5.35 -9.66 5.51
N LEU A 70 6.22 -9.87 4.52
CA LEU A 70 6.75 -11.20 4.18
C LEU A 70 7.69 -11.76 5.24
N MET A 71 8.46 -10.91 5.91
CA MET A 71 9.31 -11.32 7.05
C MET A 71 8.47 -11.70 8.27
N MET A 72 7.41 -10.95 8.59
CA MET A 72 6.51 -11.27 9.70
C MET A 72 5.62 -12.49 9.41
N GLY A 73 5.28 -12.76 8.15
CA GLY A 73 4.53 -13.95 7.74
C GLY A 73 5.33 -15.25 7.74
N LYS A 74 6.67 -15.19 7.88
CA LYS A 74 7.53 -16.36 8.08
C LYS A 74 7.59 -16.71 9.57
N GLU A 75 6.50 -17.24 10.10
CA GLU A 75 6.60 -18.08 11.30
C GLU A 75 7.20 -19.44 10.90
N TYR A 76 8.27 -19.84 11.60
CA TYR A 76 8.93 -21.15 11.45
C TYR A 76 8.06 -22.29 11.99
#